data_AF-A0A6C0HWL8-F1
#
_entry.id   AF-A0A6C0HWL8-F1
#
_cell.length_a   1.000
_cell.length_b   1.000
_cell.length_c   1.000
_cell.angle_alpha   90.00
_cell.angle_beta   90.00
_cell.angle_gamma   90.00
#
_symmetry.space_group_name_H-M   'P 1'
#
loop_
_entity.id
_entity.type
_entity.pdbx_description
1 polymer ?
#
loop_
_entity_poly.entity_id
_entity_poly.type
_entity_poly.pdbx_seq_one_letter_code
_entity_poly.pdbx_strand_id
1 'polypeptide(L)'
;MANIFTLENVTDFSEKLNIDDLYEKKKQYDLSKLALYNKILNRIHVRIKTTARQKIDEQYCWFIVPEVIIGVPKYDNGLCIAYLIDKLKENGFNVKYMHPNLLLIAWSHWVPSYVRTELKKKTGLVVDEYGNKISQDDEDSGEQRNNNPKNLNEMMFKIKDNTKSNSSNQEQKKFTPINSYKPQGNLVYDDELLIKLEDSFN
;
A
#
# COMPACT_ATOMS: atom_id res chain seq x y z
N MET A 1 0.08 -22.66 52.22
CA MET A 1 0.13 -22.22 53.64
C MET A 1 -0.64 -20.91 53.72
N ALA A 2 -1.82 -20.92 54.34
CA ALA A 2 -2.62 -19.71 54.52
C ALA A 2 -2.10 -18.96 55.76
N ASN A 3 -1.72 -17.71 55.60
CA ASN A 3 -1.28 -16.85 56.70
C ASN A 3 -2.46 -16.01 57.19
N ILE A 4 -2.47 -15.64 58.47
CA ILE A 4 -3.59 -14.88 59.09
C ILE A 4 -3.90 -13.56 58.37
N PHE A 5 -2.90 -12.92 57.75
CA PHE A 5 -3.06 -11.72 56.92
C PHE A 5 -3.68 -11.96 55.53
N THR A 6 -3.76 -13.21 55.07
CA THR A 6 -4.42 -13.57 53.80
C THR A 6 -5.91 -13.87 53.94
N LEU A 7 -6.40 -13.99 55.18
CA LEU A 7 -7.80 -14.31 55.48
C LEU A 7 -8.69 -13.07 55.72
N GLU A 8 -8.12 -11.87 55.76
CA GLU A 8 -8.84 -10.64 56.12
C GLU A 8 -9.71 -10.06 54.98
N ASN A 9 -9.60 -10.61 53.77
CA ASN A 9 -10.24 -10.06 52.57
C ASN A 9 -11.58 -10.75 52.20
N VAL A 10 -12.32 -11.27 53.18
CA VAL A 10 -13.59 -12.00 52.94
C VAL A 10 -14.79 -11.07 52.72
N THR A 11 -14.65 -9.79 53.08
CA THR A 11 -15.75 -8.81 52.99
C THR A 11 -16.04 -8.34 51.57
N ASP A 12 -15.12 -8.54 50.63
CA ASP A 12 -15.24 -8.18 49.21
C ASP A 12 -15.26 -9.42 48.30
N PHE A 13 -15.79 -10.53 48.84
CA PHE A 13 -15.90 -11.79 48.11
C PHE A 13 -17.14 -11.77 47.19
N SER A 14 -16.93 -11.51 45.91
CA SER A 14 -17.90 -11.84 44.87
C SER A 14 -17.71 -13.29 44.42
N GLU A 15 -18.77 -14.09 44.44
CA GLU A 15 -18.75 -15.50 43.97
C GLU A 15 -18.38 -15.59 42.47
N LYS A 16 -18.68 -14.53 41.70
CA LYS A 16 -18.30 -14.41 40.29
C LYS A 16 -17.23 -13.33 40.14
N LEU A 17 -16.03 -13.76 39.77
CA LEU A 17 -14.92 -12.87 39.42
C LEU A 17 -15.00 -12.53 37.93
N ASN A 18 -14.97 -11.25 37.59
CA ASN A 18 -14.83 -10.81 36.21
C ASN A 18 -13.40 -11.08 35.72
N ILE A 19 -13.28 -11.86 34.66
CA ILE A 19 -11.99 -12.23 34.08
C ILE A 19 -11.29 -11.00 33.46
N ASP A 20 -12.06 -10.00 33.00
CA ASP A 20 -11.52 -8.80 32.37
C ASP A 20 -10.77 -7.89 33.36
N ASP A 21 -11.21 -7.84 34.61
CA ASP A 21 -10.58 -7.02 35.66
C ASP A 21 -9.15 -7.50 35.96
N LEU A 22 -8.86 -8.78 35.70
CA LEU A 22 -7.50 -9.34 35.82
C LEU A 22 -6.53 -8.72 34.80
N TYR A 23 -7.04 -8.18 33.68
CA TYR A 23 -6.23 -7.58 32.62
C TYR A 23 -6.08 -6.06 32.74
N GLU A 24 -6.72 -5.42 33.72
CA GLU A 24 -6.71 -3.96 33.85
C GLU A 24 -5.28 -3.40 34.01
N LYS A 25 -4.45 -4.05 34.83
CA LYS A 25 -3.03 -3.66 35.01
C LYS A 25 -2.23 -3.76 33.71
N LYS A 26 -2.47 -4.81 32.91
CA LYS A 26 -1.82 -4.99 31.61
C LYS A 26 -2.26 -3.91 30.63
N LYS A 27 -3.57 -3.64 30.55
CA LYS A 27 -4.12 -2.56 29.73
C LYS A 27 -3.51 -1.21 30.10
N GLN A 28 -3.41 -0.88 31.39
CA GLN A 28 -2.80 0.37 31.85
C GLN A 28 -1.32 0.48 31.46
N TYR A 29 -0.58 -0.64 31.53
CA TYR A 29 0.81 -0.71 31.07
C TYR A 29 0.92 -0.45 29.56
N ASP A 30 0.09 -1.11 28.75
CA ASP A 30 0.09 -0.96 27.30
C ASP A 30 -0.30 0.47 26.87
N LEU A 31 -1.29 1.07 27.53
CA LEU A 31 -1.68 2.47 27.31
C LEU A 31 -0.56 3.45 27.65
N SER A 32 0.16 3.20 28.76
CA SER A 32 1.31 4.03 29.16
C SER A 32 2.46 3.93 28.16
N LYS A 33 2.71 2.73 27.63
CA LYS A 33 3.70 2.47 26.57
C LYS A 33 3.36 3.21 25.28
N LEU A 34 2.11 3.14 24.85
CA LEU A 34 1.61 3.87 23.68
C LEU A 34 1.76 5.38 23.86
N ALA A 35 1.38 5.91 25.03
CA ALA A 35 1.53 7.32 25.35
C ALA A 35 3.00 7.79 25.25
N LEU A 36 3.94 6.95 25.70
CA LEU A 36 5.36 7.23 25.58
C LEU A 36 5.84 7.24 24.13
N TYR A 37 5.41 6.28 23.31
CA TYR A 37 5.77 6.24 21.90
C TYR A 37 5.25 7.47 21.16
N ASN A 38 4.03 7.91 21.46
CA ASN A 38 3.46 9.14 20.90
C ASN A 38 4.24 10.39 21.33
N LYS A 39 4.80 10.44 22.53
CA LYS A 39 5.68 11.56 22.96
C LYS A 39 6.96 11.62 22.12
N ILE A 40 7.57 10.47 21.83
CA ILE A 40 8.78 10.41 20.98
C ILE A 40 8.43 10.77 19.54
N LEU A 41 7.31 10.28 19.02
CA LEU A 41 6.82 10.64 17.69
C LEU A 41 6.62 12.16 17.55
N ASN A 42 6.03 12.80 18.57
CA ASN A 42 5.88 14.26 18.58
C ASN A 42 7.25 14.98 18.57
N ARG A 43 8.25 14.48 19.30
CA ARG A 43 9.62 15.03 19.24
C ARG A 43 10.21 14.93 17.84
N ILE A 44 9.98 13.82 17.13
CA ILE A 44 10.41 13.66 15.74
C ILE A 44 9.73 14.70 14.85
N HIS A 45 8.40 14.86 14.95
CA HIS A 45 7.68 15.86 14.16
C HIS A 45 8.17 17.29 14.41
N VAL A 46 8.47 17.64 15.67
CA VAL A 46 9.08 18.93 16.00
C VAL A 46 10.46 19.07 15.35
N ARG A 47 11.31 18.04 15.43
CA ARG A 47 12.65 18.05 14.81
C ARG A 47 12.58 18.18 13.29
N ILE A 48 11.65 17.50 12.63
CA ILE A 48 11.40 17.64 11.18
C ILE A 48 11.03 19.09 10.85
N LYS A 49 10.05 19.66 11.56
CA LYS A 49 9.60 21.04 11.36
C LYS A 49 10.72 22.06 11.58
N THR A 50 11.55 21.85 12.61
CA THR A 50 12.70 22.71 12.89
C THR A 50 13.75 22.60 11.78
N THR A 51 14.05 21.39 11.31
CA THR A 51 15.05 21.16 10.25
C THR A 51 14.62 21.80 8.94
N ALA A 52 13.37 21.60 8.52
CA ALA A 52 12.80 22.18 7.31
C ALA A 52 12.79 23.73 7.34
N ARG A 53 12.70 24.34 8.54
CA ARG A 53 12.79 25.81 8.69
C ARG A 53 14.22 26.32 8.62
N GLN A 54 15.18 25.55 9.09
CA GLN A 54 16.59 25.95 9.12
C GLN A 54 17.27 25.83 7.76
N LYS A 55 16.93 24.78 7.01
CA LYS A 55 17.52 24.50 5.70
C LYS A 55 16.44 24.23 4.68
N ILE A 56 16.36 25.09 3.67
CA ILE A 56 15.36 25.00 2.60
C ILE A 56 15.72 23.91 1.58
N ASP A 57 17.02 23.73 1.34
CA ASP A 57 17.54 22.80 0.32
C ASP A 57 17.60 21.34 0.82
N GLU A 58 17.78 21.14 2.13
CA GLU A 58 17.86 19.82 2.74
C GLU A 58 16.48 19.33 3.20
N GLN A 59 15.93 18.34 2.47
CA GLN A 59 14.59 17.77 2.72
C GLN A 59 14.68 16.40 3.44
N TYR A 60 15.60 16.30 4.39
CA TYR A 60 15.79 15.12 5.25
C TYR A 60 16.21 15.51 6.67
N CYS A 61 16.02 14.59 7.62
CA CYS A 61 16.36 14.77 9.03
C CYS A 61 16.90 13.46 9.60
N TRP A 62 17.99 13.59 10.37
CA TRP A 62 18.52 12.51 11.19
C TRP A 62 17.97 12.62 12.61
N PHE A 63 17.41 11.52 13.11
CA PHE A 63 16.88 11.45 14.46
C PHE A 63 17.46 10.23 15.20
N ILE A 64 18.04 10.49 16.37
CA ILE A 64 18.55 9.45 17.26
C ILE A 64 17.43 9.10 18.24
N VAL A 65 16.99 7.85 18.22
CA VAL A 65 15.98 7.36 19.16
C VAL A 65 16.66 7.06 20.50
N PRO A 66 16.17 7.59 21.63
CA PRO A 66 16.73 7.28 22.94
C PRO A 66 16.72 5.79 23.21
N GLU A 67 17.83 5.24 23.70
CA GLU A 67 17.91 3.82 24.09
C GLU A 67 17.29 3.56 25.46
N VAL A 68 17.32 4.57 26.33
CA VAL A 68 16.79 4.51 27.71
C VAL A 68 16.02 5.79 28.01
N ILE A 69 14.94 5.68 28.77
CA ILE A 69 14.13 6.81 29.21
C ILE A 69 14.07 6.81 30.74
N ILE A 70 14.53 7.90 31.33
CA ILE A 70 14.52 8.08 32.79
C ILE A 70 13.08 8.03 33.29
N GLY A 71 12.85 7.23 34.34
CA GLY A 71 11.54 7.08 34.97
C GLY A 71 10.64 6.02 34.33
N VAL A 72 11.09 5.32 33.29
CA VAL A 72 10.32 4.23 32.68
C VAL A 72 11.08 2.91 32.83
N PRO A 73 10.60 1.98 33.68
CA PRO A 73 11.23 0.68 33.82
C PRO A 73 11.00 -0.16 32.55
N LYS A 74 12.03 -0.92 32.14
CA LYS A 74 11.97 -1.86 31.00
C LYS A 74 11.48 -1.22 29.69
N TYR A 75 12.09 -0.10 29.30
CA TYR A 75 11.84 0.48 27.99
C TYR A 75 12.43 -0.40 26.88
N ASP A 76 11.59 -0.72 25.89
CA ASP A 76 11.96 -1.50 24.71
C ASP A 76 12.16 -0.53 23.53
N ASN A 77 13.43 -0.27 23.19
CA ASN A 77 13.80 0.62 22.10
C ASN A 77 13.45 0.03 20.73
N GLY A 78 13.59 -1.27 20.53
CA GLY A 78 13.32 -1.94 19.25
C GLY A 78 11.84 -1.83 18.86
N LEU A 79 10.96 -2.10 19.82
CA LEU A 79 9.52 -2.01 19.60
C LEU A 79 9.05 -0.55 19.45
N CYS A 80 9.77 0.40 20.08
CA CYS A 80 9.54 1.82 19.85
C CYS A 80 9.95 2.24 18.43
N ILE A 81 11.14 1.83 17.98
CA ILE A 81 11.64 2.14 16.63
C ILE A 81 10.69 1.60 15.57
N ALA A 82 10.24 0.33 15.71
CA ALA A 82 9.27 -0.27 14.79
C ALA A 82 7.99 0.58 14.70
N TYR A 83 7.41 0.93 15.85
CA TYR A 83 6.21 1.78 15.92
C TYR A 83 6.43 3.14 15.24
N LEU A 84 7.58 3.79 15.46
CA LEU A 84 7.89 5.08 14.87
C LEU A 84 8.03 4.99 13.34
N ILE A 85 8.69 3.94 12.84
CA ILE A 85 8.83 3.71 11.40
C ILE A 85 7.46 3.53 10.76
N ASP A 86 6.59 2.72 11.35
CA ASP A 86 5.25 2.46 10.81
C ASP A 86 4.42 3.75 10.76
N LYS A 87 4.41 4.52 11.86
CA LYS A 87 3.68 5.80 11.91
C LYS A 87 4.23 6.88 10.98
N LEU A 88 5.54 6.93 10.77
CA LEU A 88 6.12 7.87 9.82
C LEU A 88 5.85 7.46 8.36
N LYS A 89 5.84 6.15 8.07
CA LYS A 89 5.46 5.63 6.75
C LYS A 89 3.99 5.86 6.44
N GLU A 90 3.09 5.65 7.40
CA GLU A 90 1.66 5.99 7.28
C GLU A 90 1.46 7.47 6.92
N ASN A 91 2.33 8.35 7.42
CA ASN A 91 2.32 9.79 7.10
C ASN A 91 2.97 10.15 5.75
N GLY A 92 3.43 9.18 4.97
CA GLY A 92 4.06 9.40 3.66
C GLY A 92 5.54 9.79 3.70
N PHE A 93 6.21 9.71 4.86
CA PHE A 93 7.66 9.94 4.94
C PHE A 93 8.44 8.71 4.48
N ASN A 94 9.57 8.95 3.81
CA ASN A 94 10.50 7.88 3.50
C ASN A 94 11.46 7.70 4.68
N VAL A 95 11.40 6.55 5.35
CA VAL A 95 12.17 6.29 6.58
C VAL A 95 13.10 5.10 6.41
N LYS A 96 14.37 5.29 6.75
CA LYS A 96 15.40 4.24 6.77
C LYS A 96 16.04 4.13 8.15
N TYR A 97 16.07 2.92 8.68
CA TYR A 97 16.73 2.61 9.94
C TYR A 97 18.21 2.30 9.72
N MET A 98 19.06 2.87 10.56
CA MET A 98 20.49 2.62 10.61
C MET A 98 20.87 2.20 12.04
N HIS A 99 21.54 1.06 12.18
CA HIS A 99 21.96 0.54 13.47
C HIS A 99 22.95 1.50 14.17
N PRO A 100 22.84 1.74 15.50
CA PRO A 100 21.97 1.05 16.45
C PRO A 100 20.58 1.70 16.71
N ASN A 101 20.43 3.00 16.58
CA ASN A 101 19.21 3.73 16.97
C ASN A 101 18.92 4.96 16.10
N LEU A 102 19.52 5.02 14.91
CA LEU A 102 19.45 6.17 14.04
C LEU A 102 18.36 5.99 12.98
N LEU A 103 17.50 6.99 12.85
CA LEU A 103 16.49 7.07 11.80
C LEU A 103 16.83 8.19 10.83
N LEU A 104 16.91 7.84 9.56
CA LEU A 104 16.89 8.79 8.45
C LEU A 104 15.44 8.98 8.01
N ILE A 105 14.96 10.21 8.05
CA ILE A 105 13.61 10.57 7.64
C ILE A 105 13.72 11.58 6.51
N ALA A 106 13.19 11.26 5.34
CA ALA A 106 13.23 12.12 4.16
C ALA A 106 11.83 12.40 3.62
N TRP A 107 11.65 13.60 3.07
CA TRP A 107 10.41 14.05 2.41
C TRP A 107 10.72 14.72 1.05
N SER A 108 11.89 14.44 0.48
CA SER A 108 12.32 15.02 -0.79
C SER A 108 11.50 14.56 -2.01
N HIS A 109 10.79 13.45 -1.88
CA HIS A 109 9.90 12.91 -2.91
C HIS A 109 8.56 13.62 -2.98
N TRP A 110 8.23 14.46 -1.99
CA TRP A 110 6.92 15.10 -1.90
C TRP A 110 6.86 16.39 -2.71
N VAL A 111 5.88 16.51 -3.61
CA VAL A 111 5.66 17.71 -4.42
C VAL A 111 4.64 18.64 -3.74
N PRO A 112 5.02 19.86 -3.33
CA PRO A 112 4.10 20.80 -2.69
C PRO A 112 2.92 21.19 -3.59
N SER A 113 1.76 21.46 -2.96
CA SER A 113 0.53 21.84 -3.66
C SER A 113 0.67 23.10 -4.53
N TYR A 114 1.49 24.07 -4.11
CA TYR A 114 1.73 25.28 -4.91
C TYR A 114 2.41 24.96 -6.24
N VAL A 115 3.40 24.05 -6.24
CA VAL A 115 4.10 23.60 -7.45
C VAL A 115 3.13 22.84 -8.35
N ARG A 116 2.32 21.94 -7.80
CA ARG A 116 1.31 21.19 -8.56
C ARG A 116 0.31 22.12 -9.24
N THR A 117 -0.14 23.16 -8.54
CA THR A 117 -1.08 24.15 -9.07
C THR A 117 -0.45 24.95 -10.22
N GLU A 118 0.81 25.36 -10.10
CA GLU A 118 1.53 26.05 -11.17
C GLU A 118 1.78 25.16 -12.38
N LEU A 119 2.16 23.88 -12.17
CA LEU A 119 2.34 22.91 -13.24
C LEU A 119 1.04 22.72 -14.02
N LYS A 120 -0.09 22.56 -13.31
CA LYS A 120 -1.41 22.44 -13.94
C LYS A 120 -1.75 23.67 -14.78
N LYS A 121 -1.48 24.89 -14.28
CA LYS A 121 -1.73 26.14 -15.03
C LYS A 121 -0.88 26.27 -16.28
N LYS A 122 0.41 25.90 -16.21
CA LYS A 122 1.36 26.08 -17.32
C LYS A 122 1.28 24.98 -18.37
N THR A 123 1.07 23.73 -17.94
CA THR A 123 1.18 22.55 -18.82
C THR A 123 -0.14 21.81 -19.03
N GLY A 124 -1.20 22.16 -18.29
CA GLY A 124 -2.49 21.45 -18.34
C GLY A 124 -2.47 20.06 -17.69
N LEU A 125 -1.30 19.58 -17.24
CA LEU A 125 -1.12 18.25 -16.66
C LEU A 125 -1.53 18.25 -15.18
N VAL A 126 -2.33 17.26 -14.78
CA VAL A 126 -2.60 16.97 -13.36
C VAL A 126 -1.54 16.01 -12.86
N VAL A 127 -0.86 16.39 -11.78
CA VAL A 127 0.28 15.65 -11.22
C VAL A 127 -0.04 15.26 -9.77
N ASP A 128 0.30 14.03 -9.43
CA ASP A 128 0.14 13.44 -8.10
C ASP A 128 1.18 13.99 -7.09
N GLU A 129 1.02 13.67 -5.81
CA GLU A 129 1.88 14.05 -4.69
C GLU A 129 3.33 13.59 -4.85
N TYR A 130 3.53 12.49 -5.58
CA TYR A 130 4.83 11.90 -5.89
C TYR A 130 5.41 12.35 -7.25
N GLY A 131 4.73 13.26 -7.97
CA GLY A 131 5.21 13.75 -9.26
C GLY A 131 4.79 12.92 -10.48
N ASN A 132 3.95 11.90 -10.30
CA ASN A 132 3.42 11.09 -11.41
C ASN A 132 2.27 11.81 -12.13
N LYS A 133 2.20 11.70 -13.45
CA LYS A 133 1.10 12.26 -14.24
C LYS A 133 -0.15 11.41 -14.04
N ILE A 134 -1.25 12.04 -13.65
CA ILE A 134 -2.56 11.38 -13.58
C ILE A 134 -3.20 11.61 -14.96
N SER A 135 -3.23 10.57 -15.79
CA SER A 135 -4.09 10.58 -16.98
C SER A 135 -5.53 10.41 -16.50
N GLN A 136 -6.43 11.29 -16.92
CA GLN A 136 -7.85 11.21 -16.59
C GLN A 136 -8.55 9.94 -17.13
N ASP A 137 -7.84 9.12 -17.91
CA ASP A 137 -8.34 7.88 -18.48
C ASP A 137 -8.29 6.68 -17.51
N ASP A 138 -7.71 6.85 -16.31
CA ASP A 138 -7.52 5.75 -15.34
C ASP A 138 -8.65 5.61 -14.29
N GLU A 139 -9.67 6.48 -14.30
CA GLU A 139 -10.76 6.45 -13.30
C GLU A 139 -11.88 5.40 -13.56
N ASP A 140 -11.82 4.60 -14.63
CA ASP A 140 -12.82 3.53 -14.90
C ASP A 140 -12.22 2.12 -15.05
N SER A 141 -11.03 1.86 -14.48
CA SER A 141 -10.48 0.51 -14.43
C SER A 141 -10.01 0.14 -13.04
N GLY A 142 -10.91 -0.49 -12.28
CA GLY A 142 -10.50 -1.44 -11.26
C GLY A 142 -9.57 -2.50 -11.85
N GLU A 143 -8.53 -2.85 -11.09
CA GLU A 143 -7.51 -3.85 -11.41
C GLU A 143 -6.57 -3.52 -12.58
N GLN A 144 -5.44 -2.87 -12.28
CA GLN A 144 -4.22 -3.04 -13.08
C GLN A 144 -3.68 -4.46 -12.88
N ARG A 145 -4.26 -5.43 -13.60
CA ARG A 145 -3.57 -6.66 -13.97
C ARG A 145 -2.54 -6.31 -15.03
N ASN A 146 -1.27 -6.45 -14.69
CA ASN A 146 -0.18 -6.48 -15.65
C ASN A 146 -0.47 -7.55 -16.73
N ASN A 147 -0.93 -7.13 -17.90
CA ASN A 147 -1.21 -8.00 -19.05
C ASN A 147 0.08 -8.36 -19.80
N ASN A 148 1.06 -8.94 -19.11
CA ASN A 148 2.10 -9.72 -19.78
C ASN A 148 1.92 -11.19 -19.37
N PRO A 149 1.44 -12.07 -20.27
CA PRO A 149 1.23 -13.47 -19.92
C PRO A 149 2.59 -14.11 -19.64
N LYS A 150 2.85 -14.47 -18.39
CA LYS A 150 4.11 -15.11 -17.97
C LYS A 150 4.12 -16.62 -18.23
N ASN A 151 3.01 -17.23 -18.66
CA ASN A 151 2.91 -18.68 -18.79
C ASN A 151 2.04 -19.11 -19.98
N LEU A 152 2.54 -20.09 -20.74
CA LEU A 152 1.90 -20.68 -21.93
C LEU A 152 0.50 -21.25 -21.65
N ASN A 153 0.26 -21.72 -20.41
CA ASN A 153 -1.03 -22.25 -19.97
C ASN A 153 -2.16 -21.20 -19.91
N GLU A 154 -1.84 -19.92 -19.68
CA GLU A 154 -2.85 -18.85 -19.56
C GLU A 154 -3.39 -18.44 -20.94
N MET A 155 -2.62 -18.70 -22.00
CA MET A 155 -3.00 -18.42 -23.40
C MET A 155 -4.01 -19.46 -23.93
N MET A 156 -3.93 -20.71 -23.44
CA MET A 156 -4.82 -21.81 -23.84
C MET A 156 -6.27 -21.61 -23.37
N PHE A 157 -6.46 -20.98 -22.19
CA PHE A 157 -7.79 -20.71 -21.64
C PHE A 157 -8.54 -19.61 -22.41
N LYS A 158 -7.83 -18.61 -22.95
CA LYS A 158 -8.46 -17.55 -23.78
C LYS A 158 -8.93 -18.03 -25.15
N ILE A 159 -8.40 -19.14 -25.66
CA ILE A 159 -8.81 -19.72 -26.95
C ILE A 159 -10.14 -20.49 -26.82
N LYS A 160 -10.46 -20.99 -25.62
CA LYS A 160 -11.64 -21.85 -25.40
C LYS A 160 -12.94 -21.06 -25.22
N ASP A 161 -12.87 -19.79 -24.82
CA ASP A 161 -14.02 -18.95 -24.51
C ASP A 161 -14.74 -18.38 -25.75
N ASN A 162 -14.19 -18.54 -26.96
CA ASN A 162 -14.80 -18.05 -28.20
C ASN A 162 -15.71 -19.06 -28.93
N THR A 163 -16.22 -20.07 -28.22
CA THR A 163 -17.16 -21.06 -28.76
C THR A 163 -18.53 -21.02 -28.07
N LYS A 164 -19.37 -20.09 -28.55
CA LYS A 164 -20.85 -20.03 -28.52
C LYS A 164 -21.58 -20.07 -27.16
N SER A 165 -22.17 -18.92 -26.83
CA SER A 165 -23.50 -18.81 -26.24
C SER A 165 -24.22 -17.60 -26.84
N ASN A 166 -25.23 -17.85 -27.67
CA ASN A 166 -26.14 -16.87 -28.25
C ASN A 166 -26.98 -16.18 -27.16
N SER A 167 -27.18 -14.86 -27.25
CA SER A 167 -28.46 -14.18 -26.96
C SER A 167 -28.49 -12.74 -27.52
N SER A 168 -29.29 -12.58 -28.57
CA SER A 168 -30.04 -11.39 -29.01
C SER A 168 -29.40 -10.00 -28.98
N ASN A 169 -29.02 -9.49 -30.15
CA ASN A 169 -29.43 -8.15 -30.59
C ASN A 169 -29.55 -8.09 -32.12
N GLN A 170 -30.60 -7.42 -32.60
CA GLN A 170 -31.00 -7.34 -34.01
C GLN A 170 -30.03 -6.46 -34.81
N GLU A 171 -29.38 -7.03 -35.83
CA GLU A 171 -28.64 -6.27 -36.83
C GLU A 171 -29.33 -6.37 -38.21
N GLN A 172 -29.56 -5.22 -38.82
CA GLN A 172 -30.19 -5.07 -40.13
C GLN A 172 -29.31 -5.68 -41.23
N LYS A 173 -29.86 -6.57 -42.05
CA LYS A 173 -29.13 -7.22 -43.15
C LYS A 173 -28.81 -6.21 -44.26
N LYS A 174 -27.54 -5.84 -44.43
CA LYS A 174 -27.04 -5.17 -45.63
C LYS A 174 -26.75 -6.20 -46.73
N PHE A 175 -27.37 -6.04 -47.90
CA PHE A 175 -27.10 -6.88 -49.07
C PHE A 175 -25.83 -6.40 -49.80
N THR A 176 -24.87 -7.29 -50.02
CA THR A 176 -23.69 -7.03 -50.86
C THR A 176 -23.94 -7.49 -52.30
N PRO A 177 -23.45 -6.76 -53.33
CA PRO A 177 -23.60 -7.14 -54.74
C PRO A 177 -22.86 -8.46 -55.05
N ILE A 178 -23.41 -9.27 -55.97
CA ILE A 178 -22.94 -10.63 -56.30
C ILE A 178 -21.45 -10.70 -56.66
N ASN A 179 -20.89 -9.64 -57.25
CA ASN A 179 -19.48 -9.58 -57.64
C ASN A 179 -18.48 -9.47 -56.47
N SER A 180 -18.93 -9.17 -55.25
CA SER A 180 -18.06 -9.11 -54.05
C SER A 180 -18.17 -10.35 -53.16
N TYR A 181 -18.76 -11.44 -53.68
CA TYR A 181 -18.88 -12.69 -52.92
C TYR A 181 -17.53 -13.40 -52.83
N LYS A 182 -16.90 -13.32 -51.64
CA LYS A 182 -15.75 -14.17 -51.28
C LYS A 182 -16.29 -15.36 -50.49
N PRO A 183 -16.17 -16.62 -50.97
CA PRO A 183 -16.65 -17.77 -50.23
C PRO A 183 -15.86 -17.86 -48.91
N GLN A 184 -16.50 -17.47 -47.81
CA GLN A 184 -16.02 -17.71 -46.46
C GLN A 184 -16.32 -19.17 -46.11
N GLY A 185 -15.63 -20.09 -46.79
CA GLY A 185 -15.50 -21.45 -46.32
C GLY A 185 -14.64 -21.40 -45.07
N ASN A 186 -15.13 -21.93 -43.95
CA ASN A 186 -14.41 -21.99 -42.69
C ASN A 186 -13.22 -22.94 -42.83
N LEU A 187 -12.15 -22.48 -43.48
CA LEU A 187 -10.88 -23.19 -43.58
C LEU A 187 -10.35 -23.35 -42.17
N VAL A 188 -10.10 -24.60 -41.80
CA VAL A 188 -9.57 -24.97 -40.47
C VAL A 188 -8.14 -24.41 -40.27
N TYR A 189 -7.49 -24.03 -41.37
CA TYR A 189 -6.14 -23.48 -41.38
C TYR A 189 -6.17 -22.07 -41.96
N ASP A 190 -5.65 -21.13 -41.17
CA ASP A 190 -5.49 -19.73 -41.57
C ASP A 190 -4.34 -19.60 -42.58
N ASP A 191 -4.45 -18.65 -43.51
CA ASP A 191 -3.38 -18.42 -44.51
C ASP A 191 -2.05 -18.05 -43.83
N GLU A 192 -2.11 -17.40 -42.67
CA GLU A 192 -0.93 -17.08 -41.84
C GLU A 192 -0.23 -18.32 -41.26
N LEU A 193 -0.96 -19.41 -41.03
CA LEU A 193 -0.42 -20.69 -40.54
C LEU A 193 0.32 -21.43 -41.66
N LEU A 194 -0.18 -21.33 -42.89
CA LEU A 194 0.46 -21.92 -44.06
C LEU A 194 1.77 -21.21 -44.41
N ILE A 195 1.79 -19.88 -44.35
CA ILE A 195 2.99 -19.07 -44.58
C ILE A 195 4.10 -19.40 -43.55
N LYS A 196 3.73 -19.55 -42.27
CA LYS A 196 4.70 -19.93 -41.22
C LYS A 196 5.23 -21.35 -41.34
N LEU A 197 4.44 -22.27 -41.90
CA LEU A 197 4.90 -23.62 -42.21
C LEU A 197 5.90 -23.60 -43.37
N GLU A 198 5.62 -22.83 -44.43
CA GLU A 198 6.51 -22.69 -45.59
C GLU A 198 7.89 -22.14 -45.18
N ASP A 199 7.91 -21.11 -44.33
CA ASP A 199 9.14 -20.55 -43.77
C ASP A 199 9.92 -21.53 -42.87
N SER A 200 9.29 -22.61 -42.41
CA SER A 200 9.96 -23.64 -41.59
C SER A 200 10.57 -24.78 -42.40
N PHE A 201 10.21 -24.91 -43.68
CA PHE A 201 10.69 -25.97 -44.58
C PHE A 201 11.82 -25.52 -45.52
N ASN A 202 12.13 -24.22 -45.56
CA ASN A 202 13.35 -23.63 -46.16
C ASN A 202 14.37 -23.30 -45.07
#